data_AF-L2GTJ9-F1
#
_entry.id   AF-L2GTJ9-F1
#
_cell.length_a   1.000
_cell.length_b   1.000
_cell.length_c   1.000
_cell.angle_alpha   90.00
_cell.angle_beta   90.00
_cell.angle_gamma   90.00
#
_symmetry.space_group_name_H-M   'P 1'
#
loop_
_entity.id
_entity.type
_entity.pdbx_description
1 polymer ?
#
loop_
_entity_poly.entity_id
_entity_poly.type
_entity_poly.pdbx_seq_one_letter_code
_entity_poly.pdbx_strand_id
1 'polypeptide(L)'
;MTKNKFVPLVLQPIKIENYALLITKLKMMSNKYRNCCKSTKFIDEVFSLGDLNLKKCLLKKKTVKEENIDIQEIINGYFEHSIRIKNDRLLKDGIRRAKTHVSNLVKKLKEEDKMKQGIFHRIQVRDSMFIEVNFDKHARIDFMNPFLKYAFDFFTKHVEIEEFYKRKELFSKELSFLEKSYYDHVQKVLLENNKGSNIEDYVKIKYPKDEYFIESYEGRYLFAEVYTYVRCGFVHKALELIDTFNVFFDQMAPSLKESLVAFFNNNYVNKLEFEKARSIKNDRFKLMLYQLVCNVEDVENLLESFEDFLWFRLLQARSVSDILTLNKSLDVDGCKLLVLIFCKKYGTAMRVLYAGDFSIIEIFYVMRELCKVKKDISLYAEIVFTLMKGFKSLDRKLKLVNSLHSFSGYESIVAEMIVKYEAYDLLGLKSEICYLDKAIVDRVAAILYKRNDRTRLLQLYYLFNDDVNIIGILNEYLTDYILKNKKELFNYTEIITFYSQRSKSNETEKMKVLKGLADFKDKKDIAALRNSGIFADVQQSLLMEIKPVIEKLVPLIVSVIEEKRESVMAKELFELCSAISLGERCTAYVGERLVLLL
;
A
#
# COMPACT_ATOMS: atom_id res chain seq x y z
N MET A 1 -5.17 29.23 -46.06
CA MET A 1 -6.51 29.52 -46.64
C MET A 1 -6.87 28.41 -47.60
N THR A 2 -7.73 27.48 -47.19
CA THR A 2 -8.34 26.46 -48.05
C THR A 2 -9.78 26.31 -47.58
N LYS A 3 -10.69 26.59 -48.50
CA LYS A 3 -12.13 26.71 -48.30
C LYS A 3 -12.73 25.33 -47.99
N ASN A 4 -13.24 25.15 -46.78
CA ASN A 4 -14.14 24.05 -46.44
C ASN A 4 -15.42 24.18 -47.28
N LYS A 5 -15.60 23.26 -48.22
CA LYS A 5 -16.87 23.02 -48.90
C LYS A 5 -17.85 22.46 -47.88
N PHE A 6 -18.70 23.32 -47.32
CA PHE A 6 -19.90 22.89 -46.61
C PHE A 6 -20.89 22.32 -47.63
N VAL A 7 -21.29 21.06 -47.46
CA VAL A 7 -22.47 20.51 -48.13
C VAL A 7 -23.70 21.25 -47.56
N PRO A 8 -24.52 21.91 -48.38
CA PRO A 8 -25.74 22.55 -47.93
C PRO A 8 -26.81 21.47 -47.68
N LEU A 9 -27.58 21.61 -46.59
CA LEU A 9 -28.78 20.82 -46.24
C LEU A 9 -28.56 19.46 -45.56
N VAL A 10 -27.75 19.41 -44.51
CA VAL A 10 -28.04 18.50 -43.39
C VAL A 10 -28.18 19.35 -42.13
N LEU A 11 -29.43 19.63 -41.73
CA LEU A 11 -29.71 20.22 -40.43
C LEU A 11 -29.22 19.22 -39.37
N GLN A 12 -28.29 19.66 -38.50
CA GLN A 12 -27.92 18.86 -37.34
C GLN A 12 -29.20 18.52 -36.55
N PRO A 13 -29.39 17.26 -36.11
CA PRO A 13 -30.55 16.90 -35.33
C PRO A 13 -30.56 17.72 -34.04
N ILE A 14 -31.59 18.54 -33.88
CA ILE A 14 -31.79 19.32 -32.65
C ILE A 14 -32.13 18.31 -31.55
N LYS A 15 -31.24 18.15 -30.56
CA LYS A 15 -31.61 17.47 -29.32
C LYS A 15 -32.73 18.25 -28.65
N ILE A 16 -33.91 17.65 -28.56
CA ILE A 16 -35.09 18.24 -27.90
C ILE A 16 -35.02 17.83 -26.43
N GLU A 17 -34.47 18.69 -25.59
CA GLU A 17 -34.44 18.48 -24.14
C GLU A 17 -35.69 19.08 -23.45
N ASN A 18 -36.42 19.98 -24.13
CA ASN A 18 -37.67 20.60 -23.66
C ASN A 18 -38.49 21.15 -24.86
N TYR A 19 -39.79 20.86 -24.90
CA TYR A 19 -40.72 21.32 -25.96
C TYR A 19 -40.81 22.86 -26.07
N ALA A 20 -40.71 23.60 -24.97
CA ALA A 20 -40.73 25.06 -24.98
C ALA A 20 -39.47 25.64 -25.67
N LEU A 21 -38.32 25.00 -25.50
CA LEU A 21 -37.06 25.39 -26.15
C LEU A 21 -37.12 25.16 -27.67
N LEU A 22 -37.80 24.09 -28.11
CA LEU A 22 -38.03 23.79 -29.54
C LEU A 22 -38.91 24.87 -30.20
N ILE A 23 -40.04 25.22 -29.58
CA ILE A 23 -40.94 26.26 -30.09
C ILE A 23 -40.21 27.60 -30.21
N THR A 24 -39.36 27.92 -29.22
CA THR A 24 -38.59 29.17 -29.21
C THR A 24 -37.54 29.19 -30.33
N LYS A 25 -36.82 28.09 -30.56
CA LYS A 25 -35.85 27.96 -31.66
C LYS A 25 -36.51 28.00 -33.03
N LEU A 26 -37.69 27.38 -33.20
CA LEU A 26 -38.47 27.43 -34.44
C LEU A 26 -38.98 28.86 -34.71
N LYS A 27 -39.47 29.58 -33.70
CA LYS A 27 -39.84 31.00 -33.82
C LYS A 27 -38.64 31.89 -34.16
N MET A 28 -37.47 31.63 -33.55
CA MET A 28 -36.22 32.33 -33.89
C MET A 28 -35.77 32.06 -35.33
N MET A 29 -35.86 30.82 -35.82
CA MET A 29 -35.57 30.50 -37.22
C MET A 29 -36.57 31.16 -38.17
N SER A 30 -37.88 31.06 -37.88
CA SER A 30 -38.93 31.73 -38.66
C SER A 30 -38.71 33.24 -38.75
N ASN A 31 -38.32 33.89 -37.65
CA ASN A 31 -37.97 35.32 -37.64
C ASN A 31 -36.65 35.61 -38.36
N LYS A 32 -35.64 34.74 -38.25
CA LYS A 32 -34.33 34.90 -38.90
C LYS A 32 -34.43 34.82 -40.43
N TYR A 33 -35.36 34.02 -40.95
CA TYR A 33 -35.58 33.85 -42.38
C TYR A 33 -36.84 34.56 -42.90
N ARG A 34 -37.51 35.36 -42.06
CA ARG A 34 -38.75 36.11 -42.39
C ARG A 34 -38.59 37.09 -43.55
N ASN A 35 -37.35 37.49 -43.85
CA ASN A 35 -36.98 38.40 -44.94
C ASN A 35 -36.20 37.73 -46.08
N CYS A 36 -35.92 36.43 -45.99
CA CYS A 36 -35.27 35.67 -47.07
C CYS A 36 -36.36 34.94 -47.87
N CYS A 37 -36.59 35.40 -49.10
CA CYS A 37 -37.57 34.92 -50.08
C CYS A 37 -38.98 35.56 -50.03
N LYS A 38 -39.05 36.89 -50.20
CA LYS A 38 -40.22 37.59 -50.77
C LYS A 38 -40.20 37.57 -52.31
N SER A 39 -40.17 36.39 -52.92
CA SER A 39 -40.37 36.24 -54.37
C SER A 39 -41.56 35.33 -54.60
N THR A 40 -42.77 35.89 -54.45
CA THR A 40 -44.04 35.23 -54.80
C THR A 40 -44.15 34.95 -56.31
N LYS A 41 -43.35 35.61 -57.15
CA LYS A 41 -43.35 35.43 -58.61
C LYS A 41 -43.12 33.99 -59.09
N PHE A 42 -42.33 33.19 -58.37
CA PHE A 42 -42.09 31.79 -58.76
C PHE A 42 -43.32 30.90 -58.48
N ILE A 43 -44.05 31.18 -57.39
CA ILE A 43 -45.25 30.41 -57.04
C ILE A 43 -46.43 30.84 -57.92
N ASP A 44 -46.56 32.13 -58.20
CA ASP A 44 -47.60 32.69 -59.07
C ASP A 44 -47.43 32.27 -60.55
N GLU A 45 -46.19 32.04 -61.02
CA GLU A 45 -45.92 31.55 -62.40
C GLU A 45 -46.09 30.03 -62.58
N VAL A 46 -46.04 29.24 -61.49
CA VAL A 46 -46.20 27.78 -61.49
C VAL A 46 -47.67 27.37 -61.26
N PHE A 47 -48.46 28.24 -60.63
CA PHE A 47 -49.89 28.07 -60.36
C PHE A 47 -50.73 29.17 -61.02
N SER A 48 -50.70 29.26 -62.34
CA SER A 48 -51.69 30.08 -63.06
C SER A 48 -52.97 29.26 -63.27
N LEU A 49 -54.07 29.66 -62.61
CA LEU A 49 -55.43 29.13 -62.82
C LEU A 49 -55.59 27.61 -62.62
N GLY A 50 -55.06 27.09 -61.51
CA GLY A 50 -55.45 25.77 -61.00
C GLY A 50 -54.77 24.55 -61.61
N ASP A 51 -53.98 24.69 -62.69
CA ASP A 51 -53.22 23.59 -63.29
C ASP A 51 -51.71 23.76 -63.12
N LEU A 52 -51.04 22.70 -62.63
CA LEU A 52 -49.61 22.69 -62.34
C LEU A 52 -48.82 22.37 -63.63
N ASN A 53 -48.14 23.37 -64.21
CA ASN A 53 -47.36 23.17 -65.42
C ASN A 53 -46.00 22.51 -65.13
N LEU A 54 -46.00 21.18 -65.04
CA LEU A 54 -44.83 20.34 -64.73
C LEU A 54 -43.63 20.55 -65.67
N LYS A 55 -43.82 21.08 -66.89
CA LYS A 55 -42.71 21.36 -67.82
C LYS A 55 -41.85 22.56 -67.40
N LYS A 56 -42.36 23.48 -66.58
CA LYS A 56 -41.59 24.60 -66.01
C LYS A 56 -40.89 24.25 -64.69
N CYS A 57 -41.32 23.17 -64.02
CA CYS A 57 -40.72 22.65 -62.78
C CYS A 57 -39.50 21.75 -63.01
N LEU A 58 -39.21 21.37 -64.26
CA LEU A 58 -37.98 20.65 -64.60
C LEU A 58 -36.80 21.62 -64.63
N LEU A 59 -35.98 21.58 -63.58
CA LEU A 59 -34.64 22.16 -63.57
C LEU A 59 -33.94 21.77 -64.89
N LYS A 60 -33.61 22.76 -65.73
CA LYS A 60 -32.76 22.56 -66.91
C LYS A 60 -31.58 21.68 -66.49
N LYS A 61 -31.40 20.52 -67.15
CA LYS A 61 -30.24 19.63 -66.97
C LYS A 61 -28.96 20.45 -67.13
N LYS A 62 -28.45 21.00 -66.04
CA LYS A 62 -27.01 21.28 -65.93
C LYS A 62 -26.38 19.91 -65.85
N THR A 63 -25.60 19.59 -66.85
CA THR A 63 -24.68 18.45 -66.91
C THR A 63 -23.72 18.54 -65.73
N VAL A 64 -24.16 18.09 -64.56
CA VAL A 64 -23.26 17.72 -63.48
C VAL A 64 -22.62 16.44 -63.99
N LYS A 65 -21.29 16.46 -64.17
CA LYS A 65 -20.52 15.23 -64.39
C LYS A 65 -21.01 14.22 -63.36
N GLU A 66 -21.49 13.07 -63.80
CA GLU A 66 -21.69 11.92 -62.93
C GLU A 66 -20.29 11.53 -62.42
N GLU A 67 -19.80 12.21 -61.38
CA GLU A 67 -18.83 11.60 -60.49
C GLU A 67 -19.59 10.41 -59.92
N ASN A 68 -19.19 9.20 -60.34
CA ASN A 68 -19.72 7.95 -59.81
C ASN A 68 -19.57 8.02 -58.28
N ILE A 69 -20.65 8.37 -57.60
CA ILE A 69 -20.69 8.38 -56.15
C ILE A 69 -20.64 6.92 -55.74
N ASP A 70 -19.46 6.46 -55.35
CA ASP A 70 -19.29 5.12 -54.80
C ASP A 70 -20.00 5.07 -53.44
N ILE A 71 -21.18 4.45 -53.42
CA ILE A 71 -21.98 4.25 -52.21
C ILE A 71 -21.17 3.48 -51.16
N GLN A 72 -20.25 2.61 -51.59
CA GLN A 72 -19.36 1.87 -50.70
C GLN A 72 -18.39 2.81 -49.96
N GLU A 73 -17.86 3.83 -50.63
CA GLU A 73 -16.95 4.81 -50.05
C GLU A 73 -17.67 5.71 -49.02
N ILE A 74 -18.93 6.06 -49.28
CA ILE A 74 -19.77 6.80 -48.32
C ILE A 74 -20.09 5.93 -47.09
N ILE A 75 -20.46 4.66 -47.30
CA ILE A 75 -20.76 3.72 -46.21
C ILE A 75 -19.51 3.49 -45.36
N ASN A 76 -18.36 3.26 -45.99
CA ASN A 76 -17.08 3.09 -45.31
C ASN A 76 -16.69 4.36 -44.53
N GLY A 77 -16.83 5.54 -45.13
CA GLY A 77 -16.59 6.83 -44.44
C GLY A 77 -17.49 7.04 -43.23
N TYR A 78 -18.76 6.63 -43.30
CA TYR A 78 -19.69 6.69 -42.16
C TYR A 78 -19.29 5.71 -41.03
N PHE A 79 -18.89 4.48 -41.37
CA PHE A 79 -18.40 3.50 -40.40
C PHE A 79 -17.09 3.95 -39.76
N GLU A 80 -16.12 4.43 -40.55
CA GLU A 80 -14.86 4.98 -40.05
C GLU A 80 -15.09 6.17 -39.12
N HIS A 81 -15.97 7.10 -39.49
CA HIS A 81 -16.31 8.24 -38.65
C HIS A 81 -16.99 7.81 -37.34
N SER A 82 -17.91 6.84 -37.42
CA SER A 82 -18.59 6.28 -36.24
C SER A 82 -17.63 5.54 -35.31
N ILE A 83 -16.70 4.76 -35.86
CA ILE A 83 -15.63 4.07 -35.12
C ILE A 83 -14.71 5.10 -34.47
N ARG A 84 -14.33 6.16 -35.18
CA ARG A 84 -13.49 7.25 -34.65
C ARG A 84 -14.17 7.96 -33.48
N ILE A 85 -15.45 8.31 -33.60
CA ILE A 85 -16.21 8.92 -32.48
C ILE A 85 -16.27 7.98 -31.27
N LYS A 86 -16.51 6.68 -31.49
CA LYS A 86 -16.52 5.68 -30.40
C LYS A 86 -15.14 5.56 -29.75
N ASN A 87 -14.07 5.49 -30.54
CA ASN A 87 -12.70 5.43 -30.04
C ASN A 87 -12.31 6.71 -29.27
N ASP A 88 -12.68 7.90 -29.75
CA ASP A 88 -12.42 9.15 -29.05
C ASP A 88 -13.15 9.22 -27.70
N ARG A 89 -14.38 8.68 -27.61
CA ARG A 89 -15.10 8.55 -26.33
C ARG A 89 -14.42 7.56 -25.40
N LEU A 90 -14.04 6.38 -25.90
CA LEU A 90 -13.32 5.38 -25.10
C LEU A 90 -11.97 5.90 -24.58
N LEU A 91 -11.23 6.64 -25.42
CA LEU A 91 -9.98 7.29 -25.02
C LEU A 91 -10.22 8.35 -23.94
N LYS A 92 -11.24 9.21 -24.09
CA LYS A 92 -11.59 10.19 -23.05
C LYS A 92 -11.98 9.54 -21.73
N ASP A 93 -12.77 8.47 -21.77
CA ASP A 93 -13.16 7.72 -20.58
C ASP A 93 -11.99 6.95 -19.96
N GLY A 94 -11.09 6.42 -20.79
CA GLY A 94 -9.83 5.79 -20.36
C GLY A 94 -8.92 6.79 -19.64
N ILE A 95 -8.70 7.97 -20.24
CA ILE A 95 -7.92 9.06 -19.65
C ILE A 95 -8.55 9.53 -18.34
N ARG A 96 -9.89 9.68 -18.29
CA ARG A 96 -10.60 10.06 -17.06
C ARG A 96 -10.37 9.03 -15.95
N ARG A 97 -10.57 7.73 -16.25
CA ARG A 97 -10.35 6.64 -15.29
C ARG A 97 -8.90 6.60 -14.81
N ALA A 98 -7.93 6.74 -15.71
CA ALA A 98 -6.52 6.80 -15.36
C ALA A 98 -6.22 8.01 -14.45
N LYS A 99 -6.71 9.21 -14.78
CA LYS A 99 -6.54 10.41 -13.94
C LYS A 99 -7.15 10.24 -12.55
N THR A 100 -8.36 9.69 -12.45
CA THR A 100 -9.00 9.41 -11.17
C THR A 100 -8.21 8.38 -10.36
N HIS A 101 -7.73 7.32 -11.01
CA HIS A 101 -6.91 6.29 -10.36
C HIS A 101 -5.59 6.87 -9.83
N VAL A 102 -4.85 7.61 -10.66
CA VAL A 102 -3.60 8.27 -10.27
C VAL A 102 -3.84 9.29 -9.16
N SER A 103 -4.89 10.11 -9.26
CA SER A 103 -5.23 11.10 -8.22
C SER A 103 -5.52 10.43 -6.86
N ASN A 104 -6.29 9.33 -6.88
CA ASN A 104 -6.56 8.54 -5.68
C ASN A 104 -5.30 7.89 -5.12
N LEU A 105 -4.40 7.40 -5.98
CA LEU A 105 -3.12 6.83 -5.56
C LEU A 105 -2.21 7.89 -4.93
N VAL A 106 -2.11 9.07 -5.54
CA VAL A 106 -1.33 10.20 -5.00
C VAL A 106 -1.89 10.65 -3.65
N LYS A 107 -3.22 10.72 -3.48
CA LYS A 107 -3.83 11.03 -2.18
C LYS A 107 -3.46 10.00 -1.12
N LYS A 108 -3.59 8.70 -1.43
CA LYS A 108 -3.20 7.62 -0.52
C LYS A 108 -1.72 7.71 -0.12
N LEU A 109 -0.83 7.91 -1.09
CA LEU A 109 0.61 8.05 -0.83
C LEU A 109 0.92 9.26 0.07
N LYS A 110 0.25 10.39 -0.17
CA LYS A 110 0.39 11.58 0.70
C LYS A 110 -0.12 11.35 2.12
N GLU A 111 -1.21 10.61 2.28
CA GLU A 111 -1.74 10.24 3.60
C GLU A 111 -0.77 9.29 4.33
N GLU A 112 -0.23 8.29 3.62
CA GLU A 112 0.79 7.39 4.16
C GLU A 112 2.07 8.15 4.57
N ASP A 113 2.55 9.09 3.76
CA ASP A 113 3.71 9.91 4.10
C ASP A 113 3.46 10.81 5.32
N LYS A 114 2.27 11.41 5.43
CA LYS A 114 1.90 12.20 6.62
C LYS A 114 1.84 11.34 7.88
N MET A 115 1.28 10.14 7.80
CA MET A 115 1.25 9.18 8.92
C MET A 115 2.67 8.82 9.36
N LYS A 116 3.57 8.53 8.40
CA LYS A 116 4.98 8.24 8.66
C LYS A 116 5.69 9.38 9.37
N GLN A 117 5.55 10.60 8.84
CA GLN A 117 6.13 11.79 9.48
C GLN A 117 5.61 11.99 10.91
N GLY A 118 4.33 11.74 11.18
CA GLY A 118 3.75 11.85 12.52
C GLY A 118 4.45 10.96 13.56
N ILE A 119 4.72 9.69 13.24
CA ILE A 119 5.43 8.79 14.16
C ILE A 119 6.86 9.23 14.42
N PHE A 120 7.61 9.64 13.37
CA PHE A 120 9.02 10.02 13.54
C PHE A 120 9.23 11.15 14.54
N HIS A 121 8.32 12.13 14.59
CA HIS A 121 8.41 13.25 15.51
C HIS A 121 7.96 12.89 16.94
N ARG A 122 7.20 11.80 17.11
CA ARG A 122 6.69 11.34 18.41
C ARG A 122 7.71 10.52 19.19
N ILE A 123 8.60 9.81 18.51
CA ILE A 123 9.59 8.94 19.17
C ILE A 123 10.64 9.79 19.87
N GLN A 124 10.59 9.83 21.20
CA GLN A 124 11.59 10.49 22.00
C GLN A 124 12.76 9.52 22.29
N VAL A 125 13.94 10.09 22.54
CA VAL A 125 15.12 9.30 22.93
C VAL A 125 14.86 8.43 24.17
N ARG A 126 14.04 8.93 25.10
CA ARG A 126 13.65 8.19 26.32
C ARG A 126 12.83 6.94 26.01
N ASP A 127 11.97 6.99 25.00
CA ASP A 127 11.16 5.84 24.58
C ASP A 127 12.05 4.74 23.98
N SER A 128 13.00 5.13 23.13
CA SER A 128 14.01 4.22 22.60
C SER A 128 14.82 3.56 23.73
N MET A 129 15.28 4.34 24.72
CA MET A 129 16.02 3.81 25.86
C MET A 129 15.19 2.85 26.71
N PHE A 130 13.90 3.17 26.93
CA PHE A 130 13.00 2.30 27.68
C PHE A 130 12.85 0.94 26.99
N ILE A 131 12.66 0.93 25.68
CA ILE A 131 12.54 -0.30 24.90
C ILE A 131 13.89 -1.04 24.87
N GLU A 132 15.02 -0.35 24.69
CA GLU A 132 16.37 -0.96 24.72
C GLU A 132 16.62 -1.76 26.01
N VAL A 133 16.16 -1.24 27.15
CA VAL A 133 16.34 -1.87 28.48
C VAL A 133 15.31 -2.97 28.75
N ASN A 134 14.06 -2.81 28.29
CA ASN A 134 12.96 -3.70 28.68
C ASN A 134 12.49 -4.65 27.57
N PHE A 135 13.14 -4.66 26.41
CA PHE A 135 12.81 -5.48 25.25
C PHE A 135 12.48 -6.95 25.58
N ASP A 136 13.30 -7.58 26.44
CA ASP A 136 13.18 -9.00 26.81
C ASP A 136 12.10 -9.24 27.89
N LYS A 137 11.72 -8.20 28.65
CA LYS A 137 10.75 -8.31 29.76
C LYS A 137 9.34 -8.33 29.19
N HIS A 138 8.90 -9.50 28.74
CA HIS A 138 7.55 -9.70 28.18
C HIS A 138 6.41 -9.41 29.17
N ALA A 139 6.67 -9.31 30.47
CA ALA A 139 5.64 -9.58 31.48
C ALA A 139 5.02 -8.37 32.21
N ARG A 140 5.55 -7.14 32.12
CA ARG A 140 5.00 -6.00 32.88
C ARG A 140 5.19 -4.67 32.16
N ILE A 141 4.42 -4.46 31.10
CA ILE A 141 4.25 -3.13 30.52
C ILE A 141 3.03 -2.52 31.19
N ASP A 142 3.24 -1.40 31.87
CA ASP A 142 2.15 -0.59 32.40
C ASP A 142 1.55 0.22 31.26
N PHE A 143 0.49 -0.33 30.65
CA PHE A 143 -0.30 0.37 29.66
C PHE A 143 -1.07 1.51 30.35
N MET A 144 -0.82 2.73 29.91
CA MET A 144 -1.57 3.94 30.28
C MET A 144 -2.89 4.01 29.50
N ASN A 145 -2.90 3.51 28.26
CA ASN A 145 -4.10 3.47 27.45
C ASN A 145 -4.88 2.15 27.67
N PRO A 146 -6.11 2.21 28.22
CA PRO A 146 -6.88 1.00 28.52
C PRO A 146 -7.24 0.20 27.26
N PHE A 147 -7.50 0.86 26.12
CA PHE A 147 -7.81 0.17 24.87
C PHE A 147 -6.61 -0.60 24.31
N LEU A 148 -5.39 -0.05 24.44
CA LEU A 148 -4.18 -0.75 24.02
C LEU A 148 -3.85 -1.94 24.92
N LYS A 149 -4.05 -1.78 26.24
CA LYS A 149 -3.98 -2.91 27.18
C LYS A 149 -4.94 -4.01 26.78
N TYR A 150 -6.19 -3.65 26.48
CA TYR A 150 -7.24 -4.59 26.10
C TYR A 150 -6.91 -5.30 24.77
N ALA A 151 -6.39 -4.56 23.78
CA ALA A 151 -5.91 -5.11 22.52
C ALA A 151 -4.74 -6.08 22.71
N PHE A 152 -3.77 -5.72 23.56
CA PHE A 152 -2.63 -6.56 23.89
C PHE A 152 -3.08 -7.87 24.57
N ASP A 153 -3.89 -7.74 25.62
CA ASP A 153 -4.44 -8.85 26.39
C ASP A 153 -5.22 -9.85 25.51
N PHE A 154 -5.96 -9.36 24.50
CA PHE A 154 -6.68 -10.23 23.54
C PHE A 154 -5.76 -11.18 22.76
N PHE A 155 -4.54 -10.75 22.45
CA PHE A 155 -3.58 -11.57 21.73
C PHE A 155 -2.77 -12.47 22.66
N THR A 156 -2.51 -12.05 23.89
CA THR A 156 -1.58 -12.73 24.80
C THR A 156 -2.25 -13.65 25.81
N LYS A 157 -3.50 -13.37 26.21
CA LYS A 157 -4.23 -14.21 27.16
C LYS A 157 -4.92 -15.35 26.42
N HIS A 158 -4.60 -16.58 26.82
CA HIS A 158 -5.39 -17.75 26.43
C HIS A 158 -6.73 -17.70 27.18
N VAL A 159 -7.83 -17.71 26.42
CA VAL A 159 -9.17 -17.74 26.99
C VAL A 159 -9.83 -19.06 26.59
N GLU A 160 -9.96 -19.94 27.57
CA GLU A 160 -10.76 -21.14 27.48
C GLU A 160 -12.02 -20.92 28.33
N ILE A 161 -13.19 -21.07 27.71
CA ILE A 161 -14.47 -21.14 28.40
C ILE A 161 -15.08 -22.48 28.02
N GLU A 162 -15.50 -23.27 29.01
CA GLU A 162 -16.18 -24.55 28.76
C GLU A 162 -17.46 -24.31 27.94
N GLU A 163 -17.52 -24.90 26.73
CA GLU A 163 -18.64 -24.74 25.80
C GLU A 163 -19.67 -25.86 25.96
N PHE A 164 -20.89 -25.52 26.42
CA PHE A 164 -22.06 -26.41 26.37
C PHE A 164 -23.08 -26.01 25.29
N TYR A 165 -23.01 -24.80 24.73
CA TYR A 165 -23.91 -24.29 23.68
C TYR A 165 -23.12 -23.83 22.45
N LYS A 166 -23.65 -24.08 21.24
CA LYS A 166 -23.02 -23.66 19.97
C LYS A 166 -22.99 -22.15 19.85
N ARG A 167 -21.86 -21.54 20.23
CA ARG A 167 -21.60 -20.10 20.03
C ARG A 167 -21.68 -19.74 18.54
N LYS A 168 -21.96 -18.47 18.23
CA LYS A 168 -21.77 -17.95 16.87
C LYS A 168 -20.30 -18.12 16.46
N GLU A 169 -20.03 -19.02 15.51
CA GLU A 169 -18.68 -19.34 15.05
C GLU A 169 -17.89 -18.10 14.56
N LEU A 170 -18.59 -17.06 14.08
CA LEU A 170 -17.97 -15.88 13.49
C LEU A 170 -17.08 -15.09 14.46
N PHE A 171 -17.49 -14.97 15.72
CA PHE A 171 -16.87 -14.14 16.77
C PHE A 171 -16.59 -14.90 18.07
N SER A 172 -16.50 -16.23 18.03
CA SER A 172 -16.41 -17.06 19.23
C SER A 172 -15.25 -16.65 20.15
N LYS A 173 -14.04 -16.46 19.60
CA LYS A 173 -12.86 -16.04 20.37
C LYS A 173 -13.04 -14.64 20.98
N GLU A 174 -13.56 -13.70 20.19
CA GLU A 174 -13.77 -12.32 20.60
C GLU A 174 -14.80 -12.22 21.75
N LEU A 175 -15.90 -12.98 21.63
CA LEU A 175 -16.93 -13.08 22.67
C LEU A 175 -16.38 -13.73 23.94
N SER A 176 -15.67 -14.85 23.82
CA SER A 176 -15.04 -15.50 24.98
C SER A 176 -14.11 -14.54 25.74
N PHE A 177 -13.31 -13.76 25.01
CA PHE A 177 -12.42 -12.79 25.63
C PHE A 177 -13.18 -11.67 26.37
N LEU A 178 -14.24 -11.13 25.77
CA LEU A 178 -15.09 -10.09 26.40
C LEU A 178 -15.82 -10.60 27.64
N GLU A 179 -16.30 -11.84 27.60
CA GLU A 179 -16.99 -12.51 28.70
C GLU A 179 -16.03 -12.79 29.86
N LYS A 180 -14.86 -13.36 29.56
CA LYS A 180 -13.82 -13.63 30.57
C LYS A 180 -13.31 -12.34 31.21
N SER A 181 -13.07 -11.30 30.42
CA SER A 181 -12.63 -10.00 30.93
C SER A 181 -13.65 -9.37 31.89
N TYR A 182 -14.94 -9.51 31.58
CA TYR A 182 -16.00 -9.06 32.48
C TYR A 182 -16.09 -9.91 33.75
N TYR A 183 -15.96 -11.23 33.64
CA TYR A 183 -15.92 -12.11 34.81
C TYR A 183 -14.74 -11.79 35.74
N ASP A 184 -13.55 -11.54 35.19
CA ASP A 184 -12.38 -11.15 35.98
C ASP A 184 -12.63 -9.81 36.71
N HIS A 185 -13.34 -8.88 36.07
CA HIS A 185 -13.80 -7.65 36.72
C HIS A 185 -14.81 -7.92 37.85
N VAL A 186 -15.79 -8.81 37.65
CA VAL A 186 -16.74 -9.24 38.69
C VAL A 186 -15.99 -9.79 39.91
N GLN A 187 -15.04 -10.71 39.69
CA GLN A 187 -14.25 -11.29 40.77
C GLN A 187 -13.41 -10.25 41.51
N LYS A 188 -12.83 -9.29 40.78
CA LYS A 188 -12.07 -8.18 41.37
C LYS A 188 -12.95 -7.33 42.30
N VAL A 189 -14.14 -6.93 41.85
CA VAL A 189 -15.06 -6.11 42.66
C VAL A 189 -15.52 -6.86 43.91
N LEU A 190 -15.82 -8.16 43.79
CA LEU A 190 -16.20 -8.99 44.94
C LEU A 190 -15.06 -9.07 45.97
N LEU A 191 -13.83 -9.32 45.51
CA LEU A 191 -12.64 -9.37 46.35
C LEU A 191 -12.39 -8.05 47.09
N GLU A 192 -12.47 -6.91 46.38
CA GLU A 192 -12.29 -5.57 46.95
C GLU A 192 -13.34 -5.24 48.02
N ASN A 193 -14.51 -5.88 47.97
CA ASN A 193 -15.59 -5.73 48.94
C ASN A 193 -15.63 -6.88 49.99
N ASN A 194 -14.59 -7.71 50.08
CA ASN A 194 -14.51 -8.86 51.00
C ASN A 194 -15.71 -9.83 50.87
N LYS A 195 -16.25 -9.99 49.66
CA LYS A 195 -17.33 -10.93 49.35
C LYS A 195 -16.77 -12.20 48.70
N GLY A 196 -17.52 -13.30 48.82
CA GLY A 196 -17.23 -14.54 48.08
C GLY A 196 -17.47 -14.39 46.59
N SER A 197 -17.24 -15.45 45.81
CA SER A 197 -17.36 -15.45 44.35
C SER A 197 -18.82 -15.49 43.82
N ASN A 198 -19.79 -15.01 44.60
CA ASN A 198 -21.22 -15.10 44.27
C ASN A 198 -21.68 -13.88 43.44
N ILE A 199 -22.35 -14.13 42.31
CA ILE A 199 -22.90 -13.07 41.44
C ILE A 199 -24.03 -12.29 42.14
N GLU A 200 -24.77 -12.91 43.05
CA GLU A 200 -25.81 -12.22 43.83
C GLU A 200 -25.24 -10.99 44.59
N ASP A 201 -24.10 -11.15 45.25
CA ASP A 201 -23.43 -10.07 45.98
C ASP A 201 -22.94 -8.98 45.01
N TYR A 202 -22.40 -9.38 43.86
CA TYR A 202 -21.87 -8.44 42.86
C TYR A 202 -22.97 -7.52 42.33
N VAL A 203 -24.12 -8.10 41.97
CA VAL A 203 -25.23 -7.37 41.39
C VAL A 203 -25.79 -6.35 42.38
N LYS A 204 -25.85 -6.69 43.67
CA LYS A 204 -26.25 -5.76 44.75
C LYS A 204 -25.24 -4.64 44.98
N ILE A 205 -23.95 -4.90 44.83
CA ILE A 205 -22.89 -3.90 44.95
C ILE A 205 -22.92 -2.93 43.76
N LYS A 206 -23.03 -3.46 42.54
CA LYS A 206 -22.88 -2.68 41.31
C LYS A 206 -24.13 -1.89 40.95
N TYR A 207 -25.33 -2.45 41.14
CA TYR A 207 -26.55 -1.90 40.58
C TYR A 207 -27.54 -1.43 41.66
N PRO A 208 -27.64 -0.11 41.89
CA PRO A 208 -28.65 0.47 42.77
C PRO A 208 -30.07 0.16 42.28
N LYS A 209 -30.93 -0.33 43.20
CA LYS A 209 -32.30 -0.76 42.86
C LYS A 209 -33.14 0.32 42.18
N ASP A 210 -33.10 1.54 42.70
CA ASP A 210 -33.97 2.64 42.27
C ASP A 210 -33.57 3.21 40.91
N GLU A 211 -32.28 3.19 40.57
CA GLU A 211 -31.76 3.74 39.32
C GLU A 211 -32.12 2.87 38.10
N TYR A 212 -32.14 1.55 38.31
CA TYR A 212 -32.38 0.55 37.24
C TYR A 212 -33.79 -0.06 37.29
N PHE A 213 -34.66 0.41 38.20
CA PHE A 213 -36.00 -0.13 38.44
C PHE A 213 -36.00 -1.65 38.68
N ILE A 214 -35.05 -2.14 39.47
CA ILE A 214 -34.80 -3.58 39.64
C ILE A 214 -35.92 -4.22 40.47
N GLU A 215 -36.50 -5.29 39.95
CA GLU A 215 -37.44 -6.13 40.66
C GLU A 215 -36.69 -7.03 41.66
N SER A 216 -37.15 -7.00 42.92
CA SER A 216 -36.57 -7.82 43.98
C SER A 216 -37.50 -8.96 44.36
N TYR A 217 -37.01 -10.18 44.29
CA TYR A 217 -37.73 -11.38 44.76
C TYR A 217 -36.89 -12.05 45.85
N GLU A 218 -37.48 -12.25 47.04
CA GLU A 218 -36.77 -12.82 48.21
C GLU A 218 -35.43 -12.11 48.53
N GLY A 219 -35.37 -10.80 48.31
CA GLY A 219 -34.16 -10.00 48.53
C GLY A 219 -33.07 -10.18 47.47
N ARG A 220 -33.36 -10.85 46.35
CA ARG A 220 -32.45 -11.07 45.20
C ARG A 220 -32.87 -10.30 43.96
N TYR A 221 -31.91 -9.99 43.10
CA TYR A 221 -32.11 -9.19 41.87
C TYR A 221 -32.03 -10.11 40.65
N LEU A 222 -33.02 -11.00 40.53
CA LEU A 222 -32.94 -12.19 39.66
C LEU A 222 -32.68 -11.86 38.18
N PHE A 223 -33.32 -10.83 37.59
CA PHE A 223 -33.05 -10.45 36.19
C PHE A 223 -31.62 -9.94 35.98
N ALA A 224 -31.09 -9.18 36.95
CA ALA A 224 -29.73 -8.66 36.89
C ALA A 224 -28.67 -9.75 37.13
N GLU A 225 -28.98 -10.76 37.94
CA GLU A 225 -28.17 -11.98 38.07
C GLU A 225 -28.14 -12.78 36.76
N VAL A 226 -29.29 -13.04 36.14
CA VAL A 226 -29.39 -13.70 34.82
C VAL A 226 -28.57 -12.94 33.78
N TYR A 227 -28.74 -11.61 33.69
CA TYR A 227 -27.95 -10.77 32.79
C TYR A 227 -26.44 -10.92 33.06
N THR A 228 -26.02 -10.88 34.33
CA THR A 228 -24.60 -10.98 34.70
C THR A 228 -24.02 -12.35 34.32
N TYR A 229 -24.75 -13.44 34.55
CA TYR A 229 -24.34 -14.78 34.10
C TYR A 229 -24.19 -14.85 32.57
N VAL A 230 -25.17 -14.32 31.82
CA VAL A 230 -25.11 -14.27 30.36
C VAL A 230 -23.93 -13.42 29.88
N ARG A 231 -23.68 -12.26 30.51
CA ARG A 231 -22.55 -11.37 30.19
C ARG A 231 -21.18 -11.98 30.48
N CYS A 232 -21.11 -12.91 31.45
CA CYS A 232 -19.93 -13.72 31.73
C CYS A 232 -19.80 -14.97 30.84
N GLY A 233 -20.73 -15.21 29.92
CA GLY A 233 -20.74 -16.40 29.07
C GLY A 233 -21.26 -17.68 29.76
N PHE A 234 -21.77 -17.58 30.99
CA PHE A 234 -22.29 -18.70 31.78
C PHE A 234 -23.79 -18.91 31.55
N VAL A 235 -24.16 -19.19 30.29
CA VAL A 235 -25.56 -19.39 29.88
C VAL A 235 -26.23 -20.54 30.65
N HIS A 236 -25.51 -21.62 30.93
CA HIS A 236 -26.03 -22.74 31.72
C HIS A 236 -26.46 -22.32 33.13
N LYS A 237 -25.62 -21.56 33.84
CA LYS A 237 -25.94 -21.03 35.19
C LYS A 237 -27.12 -20.06 35.16
N ALA A 238 -27.24 -19.28 34.08
CA ALA A 238 -28.40 -18.41 33.88
C ALA A 238 -29.69 -19.23 33.75
N LEU A 239 -29.66 -20.33 32.99
CA LEU A 239 -30.82 -21.22 32.82
C LEU A 239 -31.13 -22.00 34.11
N GLU A 240 -30.12 -22.49 34.83
CA GLU A 240 -30.29 -23.12 36.15
C GLU A 240 -30.93 -22.16 37.17
N LEU A 241 -30.54 -20.89 37.15
CA LEU A 241 -31.16 -19.87 38.00
C LEU A 241 -32.64 -19.65 37.64
N ILE A 242 -32.95 -19.61 36.34
CA ILE A 242 -34.34 -19.50 35.87
C ILE A 242 -35.17 -20.71 36.32
N ASP A 243 -34.61 -21.91 36.24
CA ASP A 243 -35.27 -23.15 36.65
C ASP A 243 -35.47 -23.24 38.17
N THR A 244 -34.50 -22.76 38.94
CA THR A 244 -34.58 -22.71 40.41
C THR A 244 -35.70 -21.76 40.88
N PHE A 245 -35.90 -20.64 40.17
CA PHE A 245 -36.91 -19.62 40.47
C PHE A 245 -38.04 -19.59 39.43
N ASN A 246 -38.44 -20.76 38.92
CA ASN A 246 -39.42 -20.88 37.84
C ASN A 246 -40.74 -20.14 38.15
N VAL A 247 -41.25 -20.23 39.38
CA VAL A 247 -42.48 -19.54 39.80
C VAL A 247 -42.41 -18.03 39.56
N PHE A 248 -41.27 -17.41 39.85
CA PHE A 248 -41.05 -15.99 39.61
C PHE A 248 -40.99 -15.69 38.10
N PHE A 249 -40.19 -16.45 37.35
CA PHE A 249 -39.98 -16.20 35.93
C PHE A 249 -41.21 -16.52 35.08
N ASP A 250 -42.00 -17.53 35.42
CA ASP A 250 -43.25 -17.87 34.73
C ASP A 250 -44.30 -16.76 34.88
N GLN A 251 -44.29 -16.04 36.00
CA GLN A 251 -45.18 -14.89 36.22
C GLN A 251 -44.64 -13.62 35.56
N MET A 252 -43.35 -13.32 35.75
CA MET A 252 -42.78 -12.03 35.37
C MET A 252 -42.24 -12.01 33.94
N ALA A 253 -41.78 -13.14 33.39
CA ALA A 253 -41.16 -13.25 32.07
C ALA A 253 -41.28 -14.67 31.47
N PRO A 254 -42.51 -15.16 31.19
CA PRO A 254 -42.77 -16.57 30.86
C PRO A 254 -42.02 -17.08 29.62
N SER A 255 -41.74 -16.22 28.65
CA SER A 255 -41.06 -16.59 27.40
C SER A 255 -39.54 -16.47 27.45
N LEU A 256 -38.96 -15.99 28.56
CA LEU A 256 -37.54 -15.63 28.63
C LEU A 256 -36.62 -16.85 28.46
N LYS A 257 -36.94 -17.95 29.14
CA LYS A 257 -36.14 -19.19 29.07
C LYS A 257 -36.06 -19.72 27.64
N GLU A 258 -37.22 -19.87 26.99
CA GLU A 258 -37.32 -20.36 25.62
C GLU A 258 -36.60 -19.42 24.64
N SER A 259 -36.73 -18.10 24.84
CA SER A 259 -36.07 -17.09 24.02
C SER A 259 -34.55 -17.14 24.13
N LEU A 260 -34.00 -17.32 25.35
CA LEU A 260 -32.56 -17.49 25.57
C LEU A 260 -32.05 -18.76 24.89
N VAL A 261 -32.73 -19.89 25.08
CA VAL A 261 -32.36 -21.17 24.45
C VAL A 261 -32.44 -21.07 22.93
N ALA A 262 -33.48 -20.44 22.38
CA ALA A 262 -33.62 -20.23 20.94
C ALA A 262 -32.48 -19.36 20.40
N PHE A 263 -32.18 -18.23 21.04
CA PHE A 263 -31.13 -17.31 20.62
C PHE A 263 -29.75 -17.98 20.59
N PHE A 264 -29.34 -18.65 21.67
CA PHE A 264 -28.04 -19.33 21.73
C PHE A 264 -27.94 -20.57 20.84
N ASN A 265 -29.08 -21.12 20.37
CA ASN A 265 -29.13 -22.14 19.33
C ASN A 265 -29.24 -21.53 17.91
N ASN A 266 -29.05 -20.22 17.75
CA ASN A 266 -29.16 -19.46 16.49
C ASN A 266 -30.55 -19.52 15.84
N ASN A 267 -31.61 -19.73 16.62
CA ASN A 267 -32.99 -19.67 16.16
C ASN A 267 -33.54 -18.24 16.25
N TYR A 268 -34.48 -17.90 15.36
CA TYR A 268 -35.14 -16.60 15.38
C TYR A 268 -36.08 -16.48 16.59
N VAL A 269 -35.98 -15.36 17.31
CA VAL A 269 -36.88 -14.98 18.40
C VAL A 269 -37.75 -13.82 17.93
N ASN A 270 -39.06 -13.89 18.20
CA ASN A 270 -40.01 -12.89 17.74
C ASN A 270 -39.82 -11.55 18.48
N LYS A 271 -39.71 -10.45 17.73
CA LYS A 271 -39.60 -9.08 18.27
C LYS A 271 -40.81 -8.66 19.11
N LEU A 272 -41.96 -9.28 18.92
CA LEU A 272 -43.17 -9.02 19.70
C LEU A 272 -42.94 -9.21 21.21
N GLU A 273 -42.04 -10.12 21.61
CA GLU A 273 -41.73 -10.37 23.02
C GLU A 273 -41.06 -9.15 23.67
N PHE A 274 -40.17 -8.45 22.95
CA PHE A 274 -39.58 -7.19 23.40
C PHE A 274 -40.61 -6.05 23.48
N GLU A 275 -41.47 -5.91 22.47
CA GLU A 275 -42.52 -4.87 22.47
C GLU A 275 -43.50 -5.04 23.64
N LYS A 276 -43.87 -6.29 23.96
CA LYS A 276 -44.67 -6.60 25.16
C LYS A 276 -43.96 -6.15 26.43
N ALA A 277 -42.68 -6.48 26.59
CA ALA A 277 -41.91 -6.12 27.78
C ALA A 277 -41.78 -4.59 27.94
N ARG A 278 -41.55 -3.86 26.83
CA ARG A 278 -41.37 -2.40 26.78
C ARG A 278 -42.66 -1.61 27.00
N SER A 279 -43.82 -2.19 26.70
CA SER A 279 -45.12 -1.50 26.81
C SER A 279 -45.50 -1.03 28.23
N ILE A 280 -44.83 -1.56 29.26
CA ILE A 280 -45.01 -1.22 30.67
C ILE A 280 -43.64 -0.81 31.24
N LYS A 281 -43.60 0.12 32.20
CA LYS A 281 -42.37 0.42 32.94
C LYS A 281 -41.90 -0.86 33.65
N ASN A 282 -40.79 -1.43 33.17
CA ASN A 282 -40.27 -2.74 33.58
C ASN A 282 -38.87 -2.62 34.17
N ASP A 283 -38.41 -3.72 34.75
CA ASP A 283 -37.00 -3.92 35.11
C ASP A 283 -36.11 -3.75 33.87
N ARG A 284 -35.08 -2.89 33.97
CA ARG A 284 -34.17 -2.61 32.84
C ARG A 284 -33.34 -3.83 32.42
N PHE A 285 -33.01 -4.72 33.34
CA PHE A 285 -32.29 -5.96 33.01
C PHE A 285 -33.17 -6.93 32.24
N LYS A 286 -34.46 -7.01 32.59
CA LYS A 286 -35.44 -7.76 31.81
C LYS A 286 -35.57 -7.21 30.39
N LEU A 287 -35.69 -5.90 30.24
CA LEU A 287 -35.75 -5.25 28.92
C LEU A 287 -34.48 -5.53 28.11
N MET A 288 -33.32 -5.41 28.73
CA MET A 288 -32.02 -5.69 28.09
C MET A 288 -31.88 -7.15 27.64
N LEU A 289 -32.32 -8.11 28.45
CA LEU A 289 -32.31 -9.53 28.09
C LEU A 289 -33.22 -9.82 26.88
N TYR A 290 -34.44 -9.28 26.88
CA TYR A 290 -35.33 -9.40 25.71
C TYR A 290 -34.77 -8.69 24.48
N GLN A 291 -34.15 -7.53 24.66
CA GLN A 291 -33.53 -6.79 23.58
C GLN A 291 -32.39 -7.59 22.90
N LEU A 292 -31.57 -8.27 23.72
CA LEU A 292 -30.51 -9.15 23.25
C LEU A 292 -31.09 -10.28 22.39
N VAL A 293 -32.01 -11.07 22.94
CA VAL A 293 -32.53 -12.28 22.28
C VAL A 293 -33.42 -11.97 21.07
N CYS A 294 -34.17 -10.87 21.10
CA CYS A 294 -35.02 -10.42 19.98
C CYS A 294 -34.25 -9.65 18.89
N ASN A 295 -32.94 -9.43 19.06
CA ASN A 295 -32.08 -8.74 18.12
C ASN A 295 -32.60 -7.33 17.75
N VAL A 296 -32.93 -6.54 18.77
CA VAL A 296 -33.40 -5.15 18.63
C VAL A 296 -32.21 -4.19 18.74
N GLU A 297 -32.09 -3.27 17.78
CA GLU A 297 -30.89 -2.44 17.62
C GLU A 297 -30.81 -1.25 18.58
N ASP A 298 -31.95 -0.70 19.03
CA ASP A 298 -32.01 0.46 19.93
C ASP A 298 -31.63 0.05 21.35
N VAL A 299 -30.40 0.36 21.77
CA VAL A 299 -29.84 -0.02 23.08
C VAL A 299 -30.46 0.79 24.22
N GLU A 300 -30.99 0.11 25.25
CA GLU A 300 -31.30 0.75 26.52
C GLU A 300 -30.04 1.22 27.28
N ASN A 301 -30.18 2.20 28.18
CA ASN A 301 -29.07 2.83 28.92
C ASN A 301 -28.37 1.93 29.97
N LEU A 302 -28.28 0.62 29.74
CA LEU A 302 -27.64 -0.35 30.65
C LEU A 302 -26.21 -0.72 30.22
N LEU A 303 -25.81 -0.37 28.99
CA LEU A 303 -24.44 -0.56 28.51
C LEU A 303 -23.55 0.61 28.96
N GLU A 304 -22.82 0.41 30.04
CA GLU A 304 -22.00 1.43 30.70
C GLU A 304 -20.60 1.59 30.07
N SER A 305 -20.09 0.54 29.42
CA SER A 305 -18.75 0.50 28.83
C SER A 305 -18.77 0.20 27.33
N PHE A 306 -17.69 0.57 26.64
CA PHE A 306 -17.55 0.27 25.22
C PHE A 306 -17.41 -1.25 24.98
N GLU A 307 -16.82 -1.97 25.93
CA GLU A 307 -16.70 -3.42 25.93
C GLU A 307 -18.07 -4.09 26.02
N ASP A 308 -18.96 -3.58 26.87
CA ASP A 308 -20.33 -4.09 26.98
C ASP A 308 -21.14 -3.80 25.71
N PHE A 309 -20.96 -2.62 25.13
CA PHE A 309 -21.50 -2.30 23.80
C PHE A 309 -21.00 -3.26 22.72
N LEU A 310 -19.68 -3.52 22.68
CA LEU A 310 -19.09 -4.38 21.67
C LEU A 310 -19.54 -5.84 21.84
N TRP A 311 -19.59 -6.35 23.07
CA TRP A 311 -20.13 -7.67 23.38
C TRP A 311 -21.58 -7.82 22.89
N PHE A 312 -22.43 -6.86 23.23
CA PHE A 312 -23.84 -6.87 22.83
C PHE A 312 -24.00 -6.88 21.30
N ARG A 313 -23.28 -6.00 20.61
CA ARG A 313 -23.34 -5.91 19.14
C ARG A 313 -22.76 -7.14 18.46
N LEU A 314 -21.69 -7.74 18.98
CA LEU A 314 -21.11 -8.97 18.43
C LEU A 314 -22.06 -10.17 18.59
N LEU A 315 -22.76 -10.28 19.72
CA LEU A 315 -23.78 -11.31 19.91
C LEU A 315 -24.94 -11.15 18.92
N GLN A 316 -25.33 -9.93 18.58
CA GLN A 316 -26.41 -9.63 17.64
C GLN A 316 -25.99 -9.76 16.16
N ALA A 317 -24.72 -9.46 15.84
CA ALA A 317 -24.22 -9.40 14.48
C ALA A 317 -24.41 -10.72 13.70
N ARG A 318 -24.81 -10.59 12.44
CA ARG A 318 -24.90 -11.71 11.49
C ARG A 318 -23.66 -11.78 10.61
N SER A 319 -22.98 -10.66 10.43
CA SER A 319 -21.81 -10.53 9.59
C SER A 319 -20.79 -9.55 10.17
N VAL A 320 -19.54 -9.65 9.71
CA VAL A 320 -18.48 -8.68 10.03
C VAL A 320 -18.83 -7.27 9.54
N SER A 321 -19.58 -7.15 8.45
CA SER A 321 -20.03 -5.86 7.92
C SER A 321 -20.93 -5.11 8.89
N ASP A 322 -21.79 -5.82 9.65
CA ASP A 322 -22.74 -5.21 10.58
C ASP A 322 -22.03 -4.44 11.71
N ILE A 323 -20.82 -4.88 12.05
CA ILE A 323 -19.96 -4.25 13.04
C ILE A 323 -19.08 -3.16 12.42
N LEU A 324 -18.56 -3.38 11.21
CA LEU A 324 -17.69 -2.40 10.55
C LEU A 324 -18.42 -1.12 10.12
N THR A 325 -19.75 -1.16 9.92
CA THR A 325 -20.56 0.05 9.70
C THR A 325 -20.54 0.95 10.92
N LEU A 326 -20.59 0.40 12.13
CA LEU A 326 -20.48 1.13 13.40
C LEU A 326 -19.13 1.84 13.52
N ASN A 327 -18.06 1.24 12.97
CA ASN A 327 -16.72 1.82 13.02
C ASN A 327 -16.61 3.18 12.32
N LYS A 328 -17.50 3.46 11.34
CA LYS A 328 -17.48 4.74 10.61
C LYS A 328 -17.93 5.93 11.46
N SER A 329 -18.71 5.69 12.50
CA SER A 329 -19.27 6.73 13.38
C SER A 329 -18.53 6.87 14.71
N LEU A 330 -17.52 6.04 14.97
CA LEU A 330 -16.69 6.17 16.16
C LEU A 330 -15.67 7.29 15.95
N ASP A 331 -15.51 8.18 16.93
CA ASP A 331 -14.49 9.24 16.89
C ASP A 331 -13.21 8.84 17.63
N VAL A 332 -13.32 7.97 18.62
CA VAL A 332 -12.21 7.55 19.49
C VAL A 332 -11.38 6.45 18.82
N ASP A 333 -10.10 6.70 18.60
CA ASP A 333 -9.20 5.76 17.91
C ASP A 333 -9.01 4.43 18.64
N GLY A 334 -9.04 4.42 19.97
CA GLY A 334 -9.01 3.20 20.77
C GLY A 334 -10.21 2.29 20.50
N CYS A 335 -11.42 2.86 20.42
CA CYS A 335 -12.63 2.13 20.07
C CYS A 335 -12.54 1.57 18.64
N LYS A 336 -12.13 2.42 17.67
CA LYS A 336 -11.94 1.98 16.27
C LYS A 336 -10.97 0.82 16.17
N LEU A 337 -9.87 0.88 16.92
CA LEU A 337 -8.86 -0.15 16.95
C LEU A 337 -9.44 -1.49 17.41
N LEU A 338 -10.14 -1.51 18.54
CA LEU A 338 -10.74 -2.73 19.07
C LEU A 338 -11.75 -3.34 18.09
N VAL A 339 -12.60 -2.51 17.46
CA VAL A 339 -13.53 -2.99 16.43
C VAL A 339 -12.79 -3.65 15.28
N LEU A 340 -11.74 -3.01 14.76
CA LEU A 340 -10.95 -3.55 13.66
C LEU A 340 -10.24 -4.86 14.03
N ILE A 341 -9.74 -4.98 15.26
CA ILE A 341 -9.10 -6.19 15.77
C ILE A 341 -10.11 -7.34 15.83
N PHE A 342 -11.27 -7.13 16.48
CA PHE A 342 -12.30 -8.17 16.63
C PHE A 342 -12.97 -8.53 15.30
N CYS A 343 -12.98 -7.61 14.34
CA CYS A 343 -13.40 -7.87 12.96
C CYS A 343 -12.29 -8.45 12.06
N LYS A 344 -11.14 -8.84 12.63
CA LYS A 344 -10.00 -9.46 11.92
C LYS A 344 -9.44 -8.58 10.78
N LYS A 345 -9.65 -7.26 10.86
CA LYS A 345 -9.12 -6.25 9.92
C LYS A 345 -7.76 -5.73 10.37
N TYR A 346 -6.83 -6.65 10.64
CA TYR A 346 -5.53 -6.36 11.25
C TYR A 346 -4.66 -5.35 10.49
N GLY A 347 -4.67 -5.38 9.15
CA GLY A 347 -3.91 -4.41 8.36
C GLY A 347 -4.41 -2.97 8.54
N THR A 348 -5.72 -2.78 8.68
CA THR A 348 -6.30 -1.47 8.99
C THR A 348 -6.08 -1.10 10.46
N ALA A 349 -6.18 -2.07 11.37
CA ALA A 349 -5.86 -1.87 12.79
C ALA A 349 -4.43 -1.37 12.99
N MET A 350 -3.45 -1.98 12.29
CA MET A 350 -2.06 -1.54 12.31
C MET A 350 -1.90 -0.09 11.82
N ARG A 351 -2.64 0.32 10.79
CA ARG A 351 -2.62 1.72 10.31
C ARG A 351 -3.22 2.70 11.33
N VAL A 352 -4.30 2.30 12.02
CA VAL A 352 -4.89 3.11 13.10
C VAL A 352 -3.92 3.22 14.27
N LEU A 353 -3.25 2.14 14.67
CA LEU A 353 -2.19 2.19 15.68
C LEU A 353 -1.03 3.09 15.27
N TYR A 354 -0.61 2.99 14.01
CA TYR A 354 0.51 3.74 13.47
C TYR A 354 0.19 5.25 13.38
N ALA A 355 -1.04 5.61 13.00
CA ALA A 355 -1.45 7.01 12.85
C ALA A 355 -1.98 7.64 14.16
N GLY A 356 -2.57 6.83 15.03
CA GLY A 356 -3.28 7.25 16.24
C GLY A 356 -2.37 7.91 17.26
N ASP A 357 -2.97 8.68 18.16
CA ASP A 357 -2.25 9.39 19.22
C ASP A 357 -2.03 8.50 20.45
N PHE A 358 -1.12 7.53 20.30
CA PHE A 358 -0.76 6.58 21.35
C PHE A 358 0.73 6.65 21.69
N SER A 359 1.09 6.16 22.88
CA SER A 359 2.49 6.02 23.29
C SER A 359 3.22 5.02 22.37
N ILE A 360 4.40 5.38 21.88
CA ILE A 360 5.19 4.50 21.01
C ILE A 360 5.55 3.18 21.69
N ILE A 361 5.75 3.19 23.01
CA ILE A 361 6.04 1.99 23.79
C ILE A 361 4.87 1.00 23.68
N GLU A 362 3.64 1.49 23.89
CA GLU A 362 2.44 0.66 23.80
C GLU A 362 2.18 0.21 22.36
N ILE A 363 2.35 1.10 21.38
CA ILE A 363 2.25 0.76 19.95
C ILE A 363 3.22 -0.38 19.60
N PHE A 364 4.47 -0.30 20.06
CA PHE A 364 5.50 -1.31 19.79
C PHE A 364 5.05 -2.70 20.22
N TYR A 365 4.56 -2.85 21.45
CA TYR A 365 4.15 -4.15 21.96
C TYR A 365 2.85 -4.66 21.33
N VAL A 366 1.85 -3.79 21.11
CA VAL A 366 0.59 -4.19 20.44
C VAL A 366 0.85 -4.57 18.98
N MET A 367 1.67 -3.81 18.25
CA MET A 367 2.04 -4.14 16.88
C MET A 367 2.80 -5.47 16.78
N ARG A 368 3.70 -5.75 17.72
CA ARG A 368 4.42 -7.03 17.79
C ARG A 368 3.46 -8.21 17.85
N GLU A 369 2.45 -8.15 18.72
CA GLU A 369 1.45 -9.22 18.84
C GLU A 369 0.53 -9.28 17.61
N LEU A 370 0.13 -8.13 17.04
CA LEU A 370 -0.64 -8.08 15.80
C LEU A 370 0.09 -8.73 14.61
N CYS A 371 1.41 -8.53 14.50
CA CYS A 371 2.23 -9.13 13.44
C CYS A 371 2.30 -10.66 13.54
N LYS A 372 2.09 -11.25 14.72
CA LYS A 372 2.02 -12.72 14.87
C LYS A 372 0.81 -13.31 14.15
N VAL A 373 -0.29 -12.55 14.09
CA VAL A 373 -1.53 -12.96 13.41
C VAL A 373 -1.56 -12.46 11.96
N LYS A 374 -1.04 -11.25 11.70
CA LYS A 374 -0.95 -10.65 10.38
C LYS A 374 0.50 -10.70 9.87
N LYS A 375 0.73 -11.59 8.90
CA LYS A 375 2.03 -11.83 8.23
C LYS A 375 2.75 -10.62 7.61
N ASP A 376 2.12 -9.45 7.54
CA ASP A 376 2.75 -8.22 7.03
C ASP A 376 3.35 -7.44 8.20
N ILE A 377 4.68 -7.28 8.18
CA ILE A 377 5.43 -6.61 9.24
C ILE A 377 5.94 -5.22 8.84
N SER A 378 5.58 -4.71 7.67
CA SER A 378 6.21 -3.52 7.09
C SER A 378 6.15 -2.30 8.02
N LEU A 379 4.97 -2.02 8.61
CA LEU A 379 4.77 -0.92 9.56
C LEU A 379 5.51 -1.14 10.89
N TYR A 380 5.52 -2.38 11.39
CA TYR A 380 6.22 -2.72 12.62
C TYR A 380 7.75 -2.63 12.45
N ALA A 381 8.27 -3.07 11.30
CA ALA A 381 9.68 -2.93 10.94
C ALA A 381 10.08 -1.45 10.81
N GLU A 382 9.20 -0.58 10.30
CA GLU A 382 9.44 0.86 10.31
C GLU A 382 9.60 1.40 11.74
N ILE A 383 8.75 1.00 12.68
CA ILE A 383 8.87 1.39 14.09
C ILE A 383 10.18 0.86 14.70
N VAL A 384 10.48 -0.42 14.49
CA VAL A 384 11.71 -1.07 14.97
C VAL A 384 12.95 -0.29 14.53
N PHE A 385 13.09 -0.04 13.23
CA PHE A 385 14.26 0.65 12.70
C PHE A 385 14.32 2.12 13.12
N THR A 386 13.18 2.74 13.40
CA THR A 386 13.15 4.10 13.93
C THR A 386 13.64 4.14 15.37
N LEU A 387 13.12 3.26 16.22
CA LEU A 387 13.53 3.14 17.62
C LEU A 387 15.02 2.81 17.75
N MET A 388 15.51 1.92 16.87
CA MET A 388 16.90 1.49 16.81
C MET A 388 17.90 2.64 16.62
N LYS A 389 17.51 3.75 15.95
CA LYS A 389 18.37 4.93 15.84
C LYS A 389 18.76 5.52 17.20
N GLY A 390 17.90 5.37 18.20
CA GLY A 390 18.17 5.81 19.57
C GLY A 390 19.00 4.84 20.40
N PHE A 391 19.25 3.62 19.93
CA PHE A 391 19.97 2.59 20.67
C PHE A 391 21.47 2.83 20.59
N LYS A 392 22.17 2.69 21.72
CA LYS A 392 23.63 2.88 21.78
C LYS A 392 24.38 1.59 21.51
N SER A 393 23.86 0.45 21.96
CA SER A 393 24.55 -0.84 21.86
C SER A 393 24.23 -1.58 20.56
N LEU A 394 25.27 -1.96 19.80
CA LEU A 394 25.11 -2.79 18.59
C LEU A 394 24.45 -4.14 18.89
N ASP A 395 24.81 -4.80 19.99
CA ASP A 395 24.19 -6.06 20.43
C ASP A 395 22.67 -5.91 20.63
N ARG A 396 22.25 -4.78 21.24
CA ARG A 396 20.82 -4.50 21.45
C ARG A 396 20.09 -4.18 20.15
N LYS A 397 20.75 -3.47 19.22
CA LYS A 397 20.20 -3.25 17.88
C LYS A 397 19.99 -4.57 17.14
N LEU A 398 20.97 -5.47 17.17
CA LEU A 398 20.89 -6.78 16.55
C LEU A 398 19.77 -7.63 17.17
N LYS A 399 19.65 -7.67 18.50
CA LYS A 399 18.54 -8.34 19.18
C LYS A 399 17.17 -7.81 18.74
N LEU A 400 17.04 -6.49 18.65
CA LEU A 400 15.80 -5.85 18.20
C LEU A 400 15.45 -6.25 16.76
N VAL A 401 16.41 -6.17 15.83
CA VAL A 401 16.20 -6.57 14.42
C VAL A 401 15.91 -8.07 14.31
N ASN A 402 16.64 -8.91 15.04
CA ASN A 402 16.45 -10.37 15.04
C ASN A 402 15.09 -10.80 15.60
N SER A 403 14.40 -9.98 16.40
CA SER A 403 13.00 -10.30 16.76
C SER A 403 12.03 -10.25 15.58
N LEU A 404 12.42 -9.67 14.45
CA LEU A 404 11.64 -9.72 13.24
C LEU A 404 11.80 -11.05 12.49
N HIS A 405 12.78 -11.89 12.86
CA HIS A 405 13.10 -13.14 12.15
C HIS A 405 11.94 -14.14 12.16
N SER A 406 11.08 -14.11 13.18
CA SER A 406 9.92 -15.01 13.29
C SER A 406 8.81 -14.72 12.28
N PHE A 407 8.89 -13.64 11.50
CA PHE A 407 7.82 -13.23 10.59
C PHE A 407 8.18 -13.47 9.11
N SER A 408 7.16 -13.79 8.31
CA SER A 408 7.35 -14.03 6.88
C SER A 408 7.80 -12.78 6.12
N GLY A 409 8.77 -12.93 5.22
CA GLY A 409 9.30 -11.81 4.43
C GLY A 409 10.33 -10.95 5.17
N TYR A 410 10.74 -11.36 6.36
CA TYR A 410 11.77 -10.73 7.19
C TYR A 410 12.99 -10.26 6.38
N GLU A 411 13.63 -11.15 5.63
CA GLU A 411 14.88 -10.83 4.92
C GLU A 411 14.73 -9.65 3.96
N SER A 412 13.64 -9.62 3.18
CA SER A 412 13.39 -8.58 2.19
C SER A 412 13.11 -7.24 2.87
N ILE A 413 12.26 -7.26 3.90
CA ILE A 413 11.85 -6.06 4.61
C ILE A 413 13.04 -5.48 5.38
N VAL A 414 13.82 -6.32 6.07
CA VAL A 414 15.02 -5.88 6.79
C VAL A 414 16.06 -5.30 5.84
N ALA A 415 16.33 -5.94 4.70
CA ALA A 415 17.25 -5.40 3.70
C ALA A 415 16.82 -4.01 3.20
N GLU A 416 15.52 -3.83 2.90
CA GLU A 416 14.96 -2.54 2.52
C GLU A 416 15.10 -1.48 3.63
N MET A 417 14.84 -1.87 4.88
CA MET A 417 14.93 -0.97 6.03
C MET A 417 16.38 -0.58 6.36
N ILE A 418 17.34 -1.50 6.24
CA ILE A 418 18.78 -1.20 6.43
C ILE A 418 19.21 -0.08 5.48
N VAL A 419 18.87 -0.21 4.19
CA VAL A 419 19.22 0.80 3.19
C VAL A 419 18.43 2.10 3.38
N LYS A 420 17.15 2.01 3.76
CA LYS A 420 16.28 3.18 3.99
C LYS A 420 16.75 4.02 5.18
N TYR A 421 17.20 3.38 6.25
CA TYR A 421 17.61 4.05 7.49
C TYR A 421 19.13 4.20 7.65
N GLU A 422 19.89 3.81 6.62
CA GLU A 422 21.36 3.82 6.60
C GLU A 422 21.99 3.05 7.78
N ALA A 423 21.33 1.97 8.23
CA ALA A 423 21.74 1.15 9.36
C ALA A 423 22.82 0.11 8.99
N TYR A 424 23.86 0.56 8.29
CA TYR A 424 24.92 -0.31 7.78
C TYR A 424 25.88 -0.81 8.87
N ASP A 425 25.82 -0.25 10.07
CA ASP A 425 26.51 -0.76 11.26
C ASP A 425 26.06 -2.19 11.60
N LEU A 426 24.80 -2.53 11.33
CA LEU A 426 24.26 -3.89 11.50
C LEU A 426 24.93 -4.93 10.59
N LEU A 427 25.40 -4.51 9.41
CA LEU A 427 26.11 -5.38 8.48
C LEU A 427 27.56 -5.60 8.89
N GLY A 428 28.06 -4.87 9.89
CA GLY A 428 29.45 -4.99 10.31
C GLY A 428 30.44 -4.20 9.47
N LEU A 429 30.00 -3.23 8.66
CA LEU A 429 30.90 -2.39 7.85
C LEU A 429 31.96 -1.63 8.68
N LYS A 430 31.79 -1.55 10.00
CA LYS A 430 32.75 -0.93 10.94
C LYS A 430 33.58 -1.92 11.76
N SER A 431 33.24 -3.21 11.76
CA SER A 431 33.79 -4.20 12.71
C SER A 431 34.32 -5.46 12.05
N GLU A 432 34.43 -5.50 10.72
CA GLU A 432 34.98 -6.62 9.93
C GLU A 432 34.29 -7.98 10.14
N ILE A 433 33.15 -8.01 10.85
CA ILE A 433 32.35 -9.20 11.16
C ILE A 433 30.91 -8.92 10.78
N CYS A 434 30.32 -9.73 9.89
CA CYS A 434 28.90 -9.64 9.57
C CYS A 434 28.04 -10.29 10.66
N TYR A 435 27.05 -9.56 11.15
CA TYR A 435 26.15 -10.02 12.22
C TYR A 435 24.78 -10.50 11.73
N LEU A 436 24.48 -10.33 10.44
CA LEU A 436 23.20 -10.70 9.84
C LEU A 436 23.36 -11.84 8.83
N ASP A 437 22.25 -12.52 8.54
CA ASP A 437 22.21 -13.64 7.60
C ASP A 437 22.66 -13.22 6.19
N LYS A 438 23.38 -14.11 5.51
CA LYS A 438 23.87 -13.88 4.14
C LYS A 438 22.74 -13.50 3.16
N ALA A 439 21.54 -14.07 3.33
CA ALA A 439 20.39 -13.73 2.51
C ALA A 439 19.96 -12.25 2.63
N ILE A 440 20.11 -11.63 3.80
CA ILE A 440 19.85 -10.19 3.98
C ILE A 440 20.93 -9.39 3.27
N VAL A 441 22.19 -9.77 3.46
CA VAL A 441 23.36 -9.13 2.85
C VAL A 441 23.23 -9.09 1.32
N ASP A 442 22.94 -10.24 0.71
CA ASP A 442 22.81 -10.36 -0.75
C ASP A 442 21.68 -9.45 -1.28
N ARG A 443 20.57 -9.34 -0.54
CA ARG A 443 19.47 -8.42 -0.88
C ARG A 443 19.88 -6.96 -0.72
N VAL A 444 20.60 -6.60 0.33
CA VAL A 444 21.14 -5.25 0.50
C VAL A 444 22.08 -4.89 -0.65
N ALA A 445 22.98 -5.80 -1.03
CA ALA A 445 23.87 -5.63 -2.17
C ALA A 445 23.09 -5.37 -3.46
N ALA A 446 22.04 -6.16 -3.74
CA ALA A 446 21.18 -5.95 -4.90
C ALA A 446 20.44 -4.60 -4.88
N ILE A 447 20.02 -4.11 -3.71
CA ILE A 447 19.38 -2.80 -3.56
C ILE A 447 20.41 -1.68 -3.81
N LEU A 448 21.61 -1.78 -3.24
CA LEU A 448 22.69 -0.80 -3.40
C LEU A 448 23.16 -0.71 -4.85
N TYR A 449 23.29 -1.86 -5.53
CA TYR A 449 23.62 -1.93 -6.95
C TYR A 449 22.58 -1.18 -7.80
N LYS A 450 21.28 -1.41 -7.55
CA LYS A 450 20.19 -0.68 -8.25
C LYS A 450 20.18 0.82 -7.97
N ARG A 451 20.60 1.24 -6.76
CA ARG A 451 20.74 2.67 -6.39
C ARG A 451 22.04 3.30 -6.90
N ASN A 452 22.92 2.53 -7.54
CA ASN A 452 24.24 2.95 -7.98
C ASN A 452 25.15 3.48 -6.85
N ASP A 453 24.99 2.95 -5.63
CA ASP A 453 25.82 3.29 -4.47
C ASP A 453 27.06 2.40 -4.42
N ARG A 454 28.07 2.76 -5.22
CA ARG A 454 29.27 1.94 -5.44
C ARG A 454 30.19 1.87 -4.22
N THR A 455 30.32 2.96 -3.47
CA THR A 455 31.20 3.02 -2.28
C THR A 455 30.77 2.01 -1.23
N ARG A 456 29.48 2.00 -0.87
CA ARG A 456 28.95 1.08 0.14
C ARG A 456 28.94 -0.38 -0.35
N LEU A 457 28.71 -0.58 -1.64
CA LEU A 457 28.76 -1.90 -2.25
C LEU A 457 30.19 -2.50 -2.22
N LEU A 458 31.22 -1.69 -2.48
CA LEU A 458 32.62 -2.11 -2.36
C LEU A 458 32.97 -2.46 -0.91
N GLN A 459 32.57 -1.63 0.06
CA GLN A 459 32.77 -1.93 1.49
C GLN A 459 32.10 -3.24 1.90
N LEU A 460 30.88 -3.49 1.39
CA LEU A 460 30.15 -4.71 1.67
C LEU A 460 30.85 -5.93 1.09
N TYR A 461 31.24 -5.91 -0.18
CA TYR A 461 31.93 -7.05 -0.80
C TYR A 461 33.33 -7.28 -0.20
N TYR A 462 34.01 -6.21 0.23
CA TYR A 462 35.28 -6.33 0.94
C TYR A 462 35.12 -7.10 2.25
N LEU A 463 34.04 -6.86 3.01
CA LEU A 463 33.73 -7.59 4.24
C LEU A 463 33.62 -9.12 4.04
N PHE A 464 33.16 -9.55 2.86
CA PHE A 464 33.01 -10.99 2.52
C PHE A 464 34.16 -11.55 1.68
N ASN A 465 35.24 -10.79 1.46
CA ASN A 465 36.35 -11.16 0.58
C ASN A 465 35.89 -11.56 -0.84
N ASP A 466 34.87 -10.88 -1.37
CA ASP A 466 34.33 -11.15 -2.71
C ASP A 466 35.08 -10.34 -3.78
N ASP A 467 36.32 -10.75 -4.03
CA ASP A 467 37.23 -10.09 -4.97
C ASP A 467 36.64 -10.01 -6.39
N VAL A 468 35.83 -10.99 -6.80
CA VAL A 468 35.21 -11.03 -8.14
C VAL A 468 34.25 -9.86 -8.33
N ASN A 469 33.32 -9.68 -7.40
CA ASN A 469 32.34 -8.61 -7.49
C ASN A 469 32.97 -7.22 -7.26
N ILE A 470 34.03 -7.13 -6.46
CA ILE A 470 34.82 -5.90 -6.30
C ILE A 470 35.46 -5.49 -7.63
N ILE A 471 36.17 -6.40 -8.29
CA ILE A 471 36.83 -6.12 -9.56
C ILE A 471 35.78 -5.77 -10.64
N GLY A 472 34.65 -6.47 -10.67
CA GLY A 472 33.54 -6.15 -11.58
C GLY A 472 33.04 -4.70 -11.43
N ILE A 473 32.84 -4.23 -10.19
CA ILE A 473 32.46 -2.82 -9.93
C ILE A 473 33.54 -1.85 -10.38
N LEU A 474 34.81 -2.15 -10.11
CA LEU A 474 35.93 -1.29 -10.51
C LEU A 474 36.04 -1.18 -12.04
N ASN A 475 35.83 -2.29 -12.76
CA ASN A 475 35.79 -2.32 -14.23
C ASN A 475 34.64 -1.49 -14.79
N GLU A 476 33.44 -1.60 -14.22
CA GLU A 476 32.31 -0.76 -14.58
C GLU A 476 32.61 0.73 -14.32
N TYR A 477 33.26 1.05 -13.20
CA TYR A 477 33.60 2.41 -12.84
C TYR A 477 34.62 3.04 -13.81
N LEU A 478 35.69 2.31 -14.13
CA LEU A 478 36.71 2.73 -15.10
C LEU A 478 36.11 2.92 -16.50
N THR A 479 35.24 2.01 -16.91
CA THR A 479 34.51 2.10 -18.19
C THR A 479 33.64 3.37 -18.22
N ASP A 480 32.87 3.62 -17.17
CA ASP A 480 32.04 4.82 -17.02
C ASP A 480 32.89 6.10 -17.00
N TYR A 481 34.04 6.09 -16.33
CA TYR A 481 34.97 7.23 -16.27
C TYR A 481 35.43 7.64 -17.67
N ILE A 482 35.84 6.66 -18.48
CA ILE A 482 36.33 6.90 -19.83
C ILE A 482 35.20 7.34 -20.75
N LEU A 483 34.07 6.63 -20.77
CA LEU A 483 32.98 6.86 -21.70
C LEU A 483 32.16 8.13 -21.39
N LYS A 484 31.86 8.38 -20.10
CA LYS A 484 30.94 9.44 -19.65
C LYS A 484 31.64 10.69 -19.11
N ASN A 485 32.98 10.75 -19.15
CA ASN A 485 33.77 11.88 -18.62
C ASN A 485 33.42 12.27 -17.17
N LYS A 486 33.24 11.29 -16.27
CA LYS A 486 33.10 11.57 -14.83
C LYS A 486 34.42 12.15 -14.28
N LYS A 487 34.37 12.99 -13.23
CA LYS A 487 35.53 13.74 -12.71
C LYS A 487 36.33 13.08 -11.58
N GLU A 488 35.89 11.94 -11.02
CA GLU A 488 36.37 11.48 -9.71
C GLU A 488 37.04 10.08 -9.74
N LEU A 489 38.16 9.92 -10.45
CA LEU A 489 38.94 8.66 -10.37
C LEU A 489 39.67 8.50 -9.01
N PHE A 490 40.03 9.62 -8.38
CA PHE A 490 40.87 9.68 -7.18
C PHE A 490 40.38 8.81 -6.01
N ASN A 491 39.06 8.69 -5.83
CA ASN A 491 38.47 7.99 -4.69
C ASN A 491 38.68 6.47 -4.72
N TYR A 492 39.11 5.89 -5.84
CA TYR A 492 39.27 4.43 -5.99
C TYR A 492 40.69 4.01 -6.40
N THR A 493 41.62 4.94 -6.57
CA THR A 493 42.97 4.65 -7.10
C THR A 493 43.76 3.70 -6.20
N GLU A 494 43.65 3.84 -4.88
CA GLU A 494 44.31 2.97 -3.90
C GLU A 494 43.75 1.54 -3.96
N ILE A 495 42.42 1.40 -4.01
CA ILE A 495 41.72 0.12 -4.09
C ILE A 495 42.08 -0.61 -5.39
N ILE A 496 42.06 0.09 -6.53
CA ILE A 496 42.45 -0.46 -7.83
C ILE A 496 43.90 -0.96 -7.80
N THR A 497 44.80 -0.19 -7.17
CA THR A 497 46.22 -0.56 -7.07
C THR A 497 46.40 -1.81 -6.21
N PHE A 498 45.71 -1.89 -5.06
CA PHE A 498 45.71 -3.07 -4.20
C PHE A 498 45.25 -4.33 -4.94
N TYR A 499 44.11 -4.28 -5.63
CA TYR A 499 43.58 -5.45 -6.35
C TYR A 499 44.39 -5.82 -7.60
N SER A 500 45.02 -4.85 -8.26
CA SER A 500 45.89 -5.11 -9.42
C SER A 500 47.10 -5.99 -9.10
N GLN A 501 47.54 -6.01 -7.83
CA GLN A 501 48.70 -6.77 -7.36
C GLN A 501 48.32 -8.14 -6.78
N ARG A 502 47.07 -8.31 -6.34
CA ARG A 502 46.61 -9.45 -5.54
C ARG A 502 46.01 -10.59 -6.37
N SER A 503 45.30 -10.28 -7.45
CA SER A 503 44.59 -11.28 -8.27
C SER A 503 45.15 -11.43 -9.68
N LYS A 504 45.15 -12.66 -10.20
CA LYS A 504 45.47 -13.00 -11.60
C LYS A 504 44.23 -13.62 -12.25
N SER A 505 43.27 -12.79 -12.62
CA SER A 505 42.08 -13.19 -13.39
C SER A 505 41.93 -12.32 -14.64
N ASN A 506 41.19 -12.79 -15.64
CA ASN A 506 40.85 -12.01 -16.84
C ASN A 506 40.18 -10.66 -16.47
N GLU A 507 39.31 -10.64 -15.45
CA GLU A 507 38.72 -9.41 -14.94
C GLU A 507 39.75 -8.45 -14.33
N THR A 508 40.81 -8.98 -13.70
CA THR A 508 41.90 -8.15 -13.16
C THR A 508 42.77 -7.58 -14.28
N GLU A 509 43.01 -8.36 -15.34
CA GLU A 509 43.72 -7.91 -16.54
C GLU A 509 42.95 -6.81 -17.25
N LYS A 510 41.63 -6.97 -17.38
CA LYS A 510 40.71 -5.95 -17.89
C LYS A 510 40.79 -4.67 -17.07
N MET A 511 40.81 -4.79 -15.75
CA MET A 511 40.97 -3.64 -14.85
C MET A 511 42.29 -2.91 -15.07
N LYS A 512 43.41 -3.63 -15.29
CA LYS A 512 44.72 -3.04 -15.56
C LYS A 512 44.72 -2.25 -16.86
N VAL A 513 44.17 -2.84 -17.93
CA VAL A 513 44.07 -2.17 -19.24
C VAL A 513 43.17 -0.94 -19.15
N LEU A 514 42.00 -1.06 -18.50
CA LEU A 514 41.08 0.06 -18.29
C LEU A 514 41.70 1.18 -17.43
N LYS A 515 42.49 0.84 -16.40
CA LYS A 515 43.25 1.81 -15.60
C LYS A 515 44.28 2.53 -16.47
N GLY A 516 45.05 1.79 -17.27
CA GLY A 516 46.04 2.35 -18.17
C GLY A 516 45.43 3.29 -19.21
N LEU A 517 44.27 2.94 -19.76
CA LEU A 517 43.49 3.80 -20.66
C LEU A 517 42.94 5.06 -19.97
N ALA A 518 42.52 4.94 -18.70
CA ALA A 518 42.10 6.09 -17.91
C ALA A 518 43.28 7.04 -17.62
N ASP A 519 44.44 6.51 -17.24
CA ASP A 519 45.66 7.30 -17.03
C ASP A 519 46.12 8.00 -18.31
N PHE A 520 46.01 7.34 -19.47
CA PHE A 520 46.29 7.95 -20.77
C PHE A 520 45.32 9.09 -21.10
N LYS A 521 44.03 8.89 -20.86
CA LYS A 521 43.00 9.92 -21.07
C LYS A 521 43.32 11.22 -20.30
N ASP A 522 43.87 11.09 -19.10
CA ASP A 522 44.18 12.22 -18.23
C ASP A 522 45.53 12.88 -18.58
N LYS A 523 46.59 12.10 -18.80
CA LYS A 523 47.95 12.61 -19.09
C LYS A 523 48.15 13.05 -20.53
N LYS A 524 47.51 12.37 -21.48
CA LYS A 524 47.56 12.63 -22.93
C LYS A 524 48.98 12.64 -23.50
N ASP A 525 49.83 11.70 -23.07
CA ASP A 525 51.18 11.54 -23.58
C ASP A 525 51.46 10.12 -24.09
N ILE A 526 52.54 9.95 -24.86
CA ILE A 526 52.94 8.65 -25.42
C ILE A 526 53.33 7.66 -24.34
N ALA A 527 53.97 8.13 -23.26
CA ALA A 527 54.42 7.24 -22.21
C ALA A 527 53.23 6.55 -21.52
N ALA A 528 52.16 7.29 -21.24
CA ALA A 528 50.91 6.79 -20.70
C ALA A 528 50.19 5.90 -21.71
N LEU A 529 50.23 6.22 -23.01
CA LEU A 529 49.68 5.37 -24.06
C LEU A 529 50.41 4.00 -24.13
N ARG A 530 51.74 4.00 -24.08
CA ARG A 530 52.56 2.78 -24.05
C ARG A 530 52.29 1.95 -22.79
N ASN A 531 52.15 2.63 -21.66
CA ASN A 531 51.86 2.00 -20.38
C ASN A 531 50.38 1.61 -20.20
N SER A 532 49.52 1.92 -21.17
CA SER A 532 48.09 1.60 -21.07
C SER A 532 47.80 0.10 -21.14
N GLY A 533 48.75 -0.68 -21.65
CA GLY A 533 48.64 -2.13 -21.80
C GLY A 533 47.79 -2.59 -22.99
N ILE A 534 47.22 -1.69 -23.80
CA ILE A 534 46.39 -2.07 -24.95
C ILE A 534 47.18 -2.70 -26.10
N PHE A 535 48.48 -2.39 -26.21
CA PHE A 535 49.40 -2.92 -27.21
C PHE A 535 50.24 -4.10 -26.69
N ALA A 536 50.00 -4.51 -25.44
CA ALA A 536 50.59 -5.74 -24.92
C ALA A 536 49.87 -6.97 -25.52
N ASP A 537 50.42 -8.16 -25.27
CA ASP A 537 49.88 -9.45 -25.74
C ASP A 537 48.58 -9.81 -24.99
N VAL A 538 47.53 -9.02 -25.22
CA VAL A 538 46.22 -9.09 -24.53
C VAL A 538 45.29 -10.03 -25.29
N GLN A 539 44.54 -10.85 -24.56
CA GLN A 539 43.56 -11.76 -25.15
C GLN A 539 42.53 -11.01 -26.01
N GLN A 540 42.30 -11.49 -27.24
CA GLN A 540 41.39 -10.85 -28.20
C GLN A 540 39.95 -10.73 -27.66
N SER A 541 39.48 -11.70 -26.87
CA SER A 541 38.17 -11.65 -26.20
C SER A 541 38.03 -10.44 -25.27
N LEU A 542 39.08 -10.12 -24.51
CA LEU A 542 39.10 -8.99 -23.58
C LEU A 542 39.09 -7.67 -24.34
N LEU A 543 39.86 -7.57 -25.42
CA LEU A 543 39.87 -6.41 -26.31
C LEU A 543 38.49 -6.12 -26.92
N MET A 544 37.73 -7.18 -27.26
CA MET A 544 36.36 -7.06 -27.76
C MET A 544 35.39 -6.51 -26.70
N GLU A 545 35.56 -6.88 -25.42
CA GLU A 545 34.73 -6.35 -24.33
C GLU A 545 34.99 -4.86 -24.05
N ILE A 546 36.24 -4.40 -24.17
CA ILE A 546 36.62 -3.00 -23.96
C ILE A 546 36.58 -2.16 -25.24
N LYS A 547 36.18 -2.73 -26.38
CA LYS A 547 36.07 -2.05 -27.68
C LYS A 547 35.40 -0.67 -27.62
N PRO A 548 34.25 -0.48 -26.93
CA PRO A 548 33.61 0.84 -26.88
C PRO A 548 34.49 1.91 -26.21
N VAL A 549 35.30 1.50 -25.23
CA VAL A 549 36.25 2.36 -24.52
C VAL A 549 37.40 2.77 -25.44
N ILE A 550 37.93 1.81 -26.20
CA ILE A 550 38.99 2.06 -27.19
C ILE A 550 38.49 3.01 -28.28
N GLU A 551 37.34 2.73 -28.89
CA GLU A 551 36.73 3.58 -29.93
C GLU A 551 36.53 5.02 -29.46
N LYS A 552 36.15 5.21 -28.19
CA LYS A 552 36.01 6.55 -27.60
C LYS A 552 37.33 7.32 -27.51
N LEU A 553 38.44 6.61 -27.30
CA LEU A 553 39.77 7.18 -27.15
C LEU A 553 40.55 7.26 -28.47
N VAL A 554 40.13 6.58 -29.54
CA VAL A 554 40.81 6.58 -30.86
C VAL A 554 41.19 8.00 -31.33
N PRO A 555 40.29 9.01 -31.32
CA PRO A 555 40.67 10.35 -31.76
C PRO A 555 41.82 10.96 -30.94
N LEU A 556 41.83 10.70 -29.62
CA LEU A 556 42.87 11.17 -28.71
C LEU A 556 44.18 10.43 -28.96
N ILE A 557 44.13 9.10 -29.11
CA ILE A 557 45.28 8.25 -29.44
C ILE A 557 45.93 8.73 -30.74
N VAL A 558 45.14 8.90 -31.80
CA VAL A 558 45.61 9.36 -33.11
C VAL A 558 46.27 10.74 -33.01
N SER A 559 45.65 11.69 -32.30
CA SER A 559 46.22 13.03 -32.13
C SER A 559 47.61 13.00 -31.46
N VAL A 560 47.77 12.19 -30.41
CA VAL A 560 49.03 12.09 -29.66
C VAL A 560 50.13 11.44 -30.52
N ILE A 561 49.79 10.41 -31.31
CA ILE A 561 50.74 9.74 -32.22
C ILE A 561 51.14 10.70 -33.35
N GLU A 562 50.19 11.43 -33.94
CA GLU A 562 50.43 12.38 -35.03
C GLU A 562 51.32 13.55 -34.58
N GLU A 563 51.03 14.16 -33.42
CA GLU A 563 51.81 15.27 -32.86
C GLU A 563 53.28 14.90 -32.60
N LYS A 564 53.53 13.65 -32.22
CA LYS A 564 54.84 13.17 -31.79
C LYS A 564 55.57 12.35 -32.85
N ARG A 565 54.89 12.04 -33.97
CA ARG A 565 55.41 11.29 -35.12
C ARG A 565 56.00 9.91 -34.76
N GLU A 566 55.31 9.17 -33.89
CA GLU A 566 55.72 7.81 -33.47
C GLU A 566 55.25 6.73 -34.45
N SER A 567 56.10 6.36 -35.41
CA SER A 567 55.77 5.38 -36.46
C SER A 567 55.48 3.96 -35.93
N VAL A 568 56.19 3.55 -34.87
CA VAL A 568 56.00 2.21 -34.26
C VAL A 568 54.59 2.08 -33.67
N MET A 569 54.14 3.10 -32.93
CA MET A 569 52.79 3.12 -32.34
C MET A 569 51.69 3.23 -33.40
N ALA A 570 51.94 3.94 -34.50
CA ALA A 570 51.02 3.98 -35.62
C ALA A 570 50.79 2.56 -36.16
N LYS A 571 51.87 1.80 -36.38
CA LYS A 571 51.79 0.39 -36.83
C LYS A 571 51.05 -0.51 -35.84
N GLU A 572 51.38 -0.43 -34.55
CA GLU A 572 50.70 -1.17 -33.49
C GLU A 572 49.20 -0.84 -33.41
N LEU A 573 48.82 0.43 -33.62
CA LEU A 573 47.42 0.83 -33.68
C LEU A 573 46.69 0.26 -34.92
N PHE A 574 47.32 0.19 -36.08
CA PHE A 574 46.73 -0.45 -37.27
C PHE A 574 46.52 -1.96 -37.07
N GLU A 575 47.45 -2.64 -36.42
CA GLU A 575 47.34 -4.05 -36.04
C GLU A 575 46.19 -4.26 -35.04
N LEU A 576 46.11 -3.40 -34.01
CA LEU A 576 45.02 -3.40 -33.04
C LEU A 576 43.65 -3.14 -33.69
N CYS A 577 43.56 -2.17 -34.61
CA CYS A 577 42.34 -1.87 -35.36
C CYS A 577 41.84 -3.10 -36.14
N SER A 578 42.77 -3.84 -36.73
CA SER A 578 42.48 -5.06 -37.49
C SER A 578 42.03 -6.20 -36.57
N ALA A 579 42.65 -6.35 -35.40
CA ALA A 579 42.32 -7.39 -34.44
C ALA A 579 40.93 -7.21 -33.75
N ILE A 580 40.53 -5.96 -33.49
CA ILE A 580 39.28 -5.64 -32.74
C ILE A 580 38.11 -5.28 -33.69
N SER A 581 38.39 -5.10 -34.98
CA SER A 581 37.41 -4.69 -35.99
C SER A 581 36.64 -3.43 -35.56
N LEU A 582 37.36 -2.33 -35.33
CA LEU A 582 36.75 -1.04 -34.94
C LEU A 582 35.70 -0.58 -35.96
N GLY A 583 34.73 0.21 -35.51
CA GLY A 583 33.70 0.78 -36.40
C GLY A 583 34.32 1.59 -37.54
N GLU A 584 33.68 1.55 -38.73
CA GLU A 584 34.19 2.13 -39.99
C GLU A 584 34.70 3.57 -39.85
N ARG A 585 34.04 4.40 -39.04
CA ARG A 585 34.45 5.78 -38.77
C ARG A 585 35.80 5.89 -38.07
N CYS A 586 36.06 5.03 -37.09
CA CYS A 586 37.34 5.02 -36.37
C CYS A 586 38.46 4.51 -37.28
N THR A 587 38.18 3.45 -38.05
CA THR A 587 39.13 2.86 -39.00
C THR A 587 39.51 3.86 -40.11
N ALA A 588 38.53 4.56 -40.67
CA ALA A 588 38.77 5.63 -41.64
C ALA A 588 39.60 6.77 -41.02
N TYR A 589 39.30 7.17 -39.79
CA TYR A 589 40.03 8.23 -39.09
C TYR A 589 41.50 7.87 -38.83
N VAL A 590 41.77 6.63 -38.40
CA VAL A 590 43.15 6.12 -38.24
C VAL A 590 43.86 6.07 -39.59
N GLY A 591 43.18 5.57 -40.63
CA GLY A 591 43.69 5.52 -42.00
C GLY A 591 44.07 6.90 -42.56
N GLU A 592 43.17 7.87 -42.50
CA GLU A 592 43.41 9.21 -43.04
C GLU A 592 44.56 9.95 -42.33
N ARG A 593 44.69 9.77 -41.01
CA ARG A 593 45.61 10.56 -40.19
C ARG A 593 46.98 9.94 -39.99
N LEU A 594 47.07 8.61 -39.91
CA LEU A 594 48.32 7.95 -39.54
C LEU A 594 48.99 7.18 -40.68
N VAL A 595 48.36 7.03 -41.86
CA VAL A 595 48.97 6.26 -42.96
C VAL A 595 50.28 6.87 -43.48
N LEU A 596 50.47 8.18 -43.32
CA LEU A 596 51.70 8.87 -43.71
C LEU A 596 52.86 8.65 -42.72
N LEU A 597 52.60 8.02 -41.57
CA LEU A 597 53.59 7.67 -40.55
C LEU A 597 53.98 6.18 -40.59
N LEU A 598 53.30 5.37 -41.40
CA LEU A 598 53.66 3.98 -41.73
C LEU A 598 54.73 3.95 -42.83
#